data_AF-A0A6J6DRU2-F1
#
_entry.id   AF-A0A6J6DRU2-F1
#
_cell.length_a   1.000
_cell.length_b   1.000
_cell.length_c   1.000
_cell.angle_alpha   90.00
_cell.angle_beta   90.00
_cell.angle_gamma   90.00
#
_symmetry.space_group_name_H-M   'P 1'
#
loop_
_entity.id
_entity.type
_entity.pdbx_description
1 polymer ?
#
loop_
_entity_poly.entity_id
_entity_poly.type
_entity_poly.pdbx_seq_one_letter_code
_entity_poly.pdbx_strand_id
1 'polypeptide(L)'
;MLQRAVEPLKPEGRPLYAGLRSLNIPDSTMGAIWRLGDMLREYRGDSHTAAWISAGFSACEIGVLSELYWGLPIKSYSKSRGWIDEDYSTAIERLERDGLLRDNTLTDAGRHARDLVENATDIQCQPIVDVLGDDITTLIAILRPWCAQIRDAKGYPAAGPHDLADAAQK
;
A
#
# COMPACT_ATOMS: atom_id res chain seq x y z
N MET A 1 20.85 8.09 -0.05
CA MET A 1 19.92 7.12 0.59
C MET A 1 18.87 6.63 -0.40
N LEU A 2 17.99 7.48 -0.94
CA LEU A 2 16.98 7.05 -1.92
C LEU A 2 17.56 6.41 -3.20
N GLN A 3 18.66 6.94 -3.76
CA GLN A 3 19.34 6.31 -4.90
C GLN A 3 19.77 4.86 -4.58
N ARG A 4 20.45 4.66 -3.44
CA ARG A 4 20.85 3.34 -2.94
C ARG A 4 19.65 2.40 -2.77
N ALA A 5 18.54 2.91 -2.26
CA ALA A 5 17.31 2.15 -2.05
C ALA A 5 16.67 1.66 -3.37
N VAL A 6 16.84 2.42 -4.45
CA VAL A 6 16.26 2.10 -5.77
C VAL A 6 17.20 1.22 -6.62
N GLU A 7 18.51 1.39 -6.49
CA GLU A 7 19.52 0.71 -7.31
C GLU A 7 19.37 -0.83 -7.41
N PRO A 8 19.10 -1.59 -6.32
CA PRO A 8 19.00 -3.05 -6.42
C PRO A 8 17.67 -3.55 -6.99
N LEU A 9 16.70 -2.66 -7.19
CA LEU A 9 15.34 -3.03 -7.56
C LEU A 9 15.23 -3.36 -9.04
N LYS A 10 14.54 -4.47 -9.33
CA LYS A 10 14.36 -4.97 -10.69
C LYS A 10 12.95 -4.67 -11.23
N PRO A 11 12.80 -4.31 -12.51
CA PRO A 11 11.54 -3.83 -13.06
C PRO A 11 10.53 -4.93 -13.46
N GLU A 12 10.93 -6.20 -13.48
CA GLU A 12 10.09 -7.28 -14.01
C GLU A 12 8.81 -7.44 -13.18
N GLY A 13 7.67 -7.55 -13.88
CA GLY A 13 6.35 -7.65 -13.26
C GLY A 13 5.88 -6.37 -12.55
N ARG A 14 6.58 -5.25 -12.71
CA ARG A 14 6.30 -3.98 -12.00
C ARG A 14 6.13 -2.83 -12.99
N PRO A 15 4.99 -2.77 -13.69
CA PRO A 15 4.82 -1.87 -14.82
C PRO A 15 4.93 -0.39 -14.45
N LEU A 16 4.42 0.04 -13.29
CA LEU A 16 4.48 1.44 -12.87
C LEU A 16 5.90 1.84 -12.49
N TYR A 17 6.58 1.00 -11.70
CA TYR A 17 7.98 1.19 -11.39
C TYR A 17 8.87 1.16 -12.64
N ALA A 18 8.64 0.22 -13.55
CA ALA A 18 9.38 0.10 -14.82
C ALA A 18 9.19 1.35 -15.68
N GLY A 19 7.96 1.87 -15.76
CA GLY A 19 7.63 3.12 -16.42
C GLY A 19 8.44 4.29 -15.84
N LEU A 20 8.40 4.49 -14.52
CA LEU A 20 9.16 5.54 -13.86
C LEU A 20 10.68 5.40 -14.02
N ARG A 21 11.20 4.16 -13.96
CA ARG A 21 12.63 3.85 -14.15
C ARG A 21 13.12 4.17 -15.55
N SER A 22 12.25 4.12 -16.55
CA SER A 22 12.61 4.42 -17.94
C SER A 22 12.78 5.93 -18.22
N LEU A 23 12.32 6.79 -17.30
CA LEU A 23 12.38 8.24 -17.44
C LEU A 23 13.67 8.81 -16.82
N ASN A 24 14.21 9.88 -17.42
CA ASN A 24 15.38 10.60 -16.88
C ASN A 24 15.14 11.13 -15.47
N ILE A 25 16.13 11.02 -14.59
CA ILE A 25 16.13 11.68 -13.28
C ILE A 25 16.23 13.20 -13.49
N PRO A 26 15.37 14.02 -12.87
CA PRO A 26 15.47 15.48 -12.98
C PRO A 26 16.79 16.02 -12.39
N ASP A 27 17.36 17.05 -13.00
CA ASP A 27 18.65 17.64 -12.58
C ASP A 27 18.59 18.35 -11.23
N SER A 28 17.41 18.87 -10.86
CA SER A 28 17.22 19.51 -9.56
C SER A 28 17.21 18.49 -8.44
N THR A 29 17.85 18.81 -7.31
CA THR A 29 17.88 17.95 -6.12
C THR A 29 16.48 17.52 -5.67
N MET A 30 15.53 18.46 -5.66
CA MET A 30 14.15 18.16 -5.26
C MET A 30 13.44 17.25 -6.27
N GLY A 31 13.65 17.48 -7.57
CA GLY A 31 13.10 16.60 -8.61
C GLY A 31 13.67 15.19 -8.56
N ALA A 32 14.96 15.05 -8.25
CA ALA A 32 15.58 13.75 -8.04
C ALA A 32 15.01 13.02 -6.81
N ILE A 33 14.84 13.72 -5.68
CA ILE A 33 14.20 13.17 -4.47
C ILE A 33 12.78 12.70 -4.78
N TRP A 34 11.99 13.54 -5.47
CA TRP A 34 10.63 13.20 -5.88
C TRP A 34 10.61 11.94 -6.74
N ARG A 35 11.41 11.88 -7.81
CA ARG A 35 11.43 10.73 -8.72
C ARG A 35 11.82 9.44 -8.00
N LEU A 36 12.84 9.48 -7.14
CA LEU A 36 13.29 8.28 -6.44
C LEU A 36 12.27 7.82 -5.39
N GLY A 37 11.62 8.76 -4.69
CA GLY A 37 10.52 8.44 -3.78
C GLY A 37 9.33 7.81 -4.50
N ASP A 38 8.97 8.36 -5.67
CA ASP A 38 7.88 7.86 -6.52
C ASP A 38 8.19 6.44 -7.04
N MET A 39 9.44 6.19 -7.44
CA MET A 39 9.89 4.84 -7.81
C MET A 39 9.72 3.84 -6.65
N LEU A 40 10.13 4.19 -5.42
CA LEU A 40 9.92 3.30 -4.26
C LEU A 40 8.43 3.06 -3.97
N ARG A 41 7.61 4.11 -4.11
CA ARG A 41 6.15 4.03 -3.94
C ARG A 41 5.51 3.11 -4.97
N GLU A 42 5.84 3.26 -6.25
CA GLU A 42 5.31 2.38 -7.30
C GLU A 42 5.87 0.96 -7.21
N TYR A 43 7.14 0.79 -6.82
CA TYR A 43 7.71 -0.54 -6.61
C TYR A 43 6.94 -1.34 -5.53
N ARG A 44 6.64 -0.70 -4.39
CA ARG A 44 5.82 -1.33 -3.35
C ARG A 44 4.39 -1.58 -3.84
N GLY A 45 3.80 -0.64 -4.57
CA GLY A 45 2.44 -0.78 -5.13
C GLY A 45 2.30 -1.94 -6.11
N ASP A 46 3.24 -2.07 -7.05
CA ASP A 46 3.30 -3.19 -7.98
C ASP A 46 3.58 -4.52 -7.24
N SER A 47 4.47 -4.51 -6.24
CA SER A 47 4.75 -5.70 -5.41
C SER A 47 3.52 -6.14 -4.60
N HIS A 48 2.75 -5.19 -4.08
CA HIS A 48 1.49 -5.46 -3.40
C HIS A 48 0.45 -6.05 -4.35
N THR A 49 0.39 -5.50 -5.57
CA THR A 49 -0.44 -6.04 -6.67
C THR A 49 -0.11 -7.48 -6.98
N ALA A 50 1.16 -7.81 -7.15
CA ALA A 50 1.60 -9.18 -7.34
C ALA A 50 1.24 -10.09 -6.16
N ALA A 51 1.36 -9.59 -4.92
CA ALA A 51 1.08 -10.37 -3.71
C ALA A 51 -0.40 -10.79 -3.60
N TRP A 52 -1.34 -9.84 -3.74
CA TRP A 52 -2.77 -10.19 -3.61
C TRP A 52 -3.31 -10.97 -4.81
N ILE A 53 -2.77 -10.74 -6.03
CA ILE A 53 -3.11 -11.57 -7.21
C ILE A 53 -2.65 -13.01 -6.97
N SER A 54 -1.42 -13.20 -6.47
CA SER A 54 -0.88 -14.54 -6.20
C SER A 54 -1.62 -15.26 -5.07
N ALA A 55 -2.20 -14.51 -4.14
CA ALA A 55 -3.08 -15.03 -3.09
C ALA A 55 -4.50 -15.38 -3.59
N GLY A 56 -4.82 -15.08 -4.86
CA GLY A 56 -6.09 -15.42 -5.49
C GLY A 56 -7.21 -14.40 -5.26
N PHE A 57 -6.90 -13.22 -4.71
CA PHE A 57 -7.90 -12.18 -4.51
C PHE A 57 -8.14 -11.37 -5.79
N SER A 58 -9.38 -10.96 -5.98
CA SER A 58 -9.77 -9.89 -6.90
C SER A 58 -9.53 -8.51 -6.28
N ALA A 59 -9.60 -7.47 -7.10
CA ALA A 59 -9.45 -6.08 -6.66
C ALA A 59 -10.51 -5.65 -5.62
N CYS A 60 -11.75 -6.13 -5.73
CA CYS A 60 -12.79 -5.84 -4.76
C CYS A 60 -12.58 -6.61 -3.45
N GLU A 61 -12.21 -7.90 -3.52
CA GLU A 61 -11.96 -8.72 -2.31
C GLU A 61 -10.79 -8.15 -1.49
N ILE A 62 -9.65 -7.84 -2.11
CA ILE A 62 -8.52 -7.24 -1.38
C ILE A 62 -8.86 -5.84 -0.84
N GLY A 63 -9.73 -5.10 -1.54
CA GLY A 63 -10.25 -3.82 -1.08
C GLY A 63 -11.05 -3.95 0.21
N VAL A 64 -12.04 -4.85 0.25
CA VAL A 64 -12.87 -5.14 1.43
C VAL A 64 -12.00 -5.67 2.58
N LEU A 65 -11.10 -6.62 2.32
CA LEU A 65 -10.18 -7.12 3.35
C LEU A 65 -9.30 -6.01 3.92
N SER A 66 -8.79 -5.09 3.09
CA SER A 66 -7.93 -4.00 3.55
C SER A 66 -8.68 -2.96 4.38
N GLU A 67 -9.93 -2.64 4.01
CA GLU A 67 -10.78 -1.77 4.83
C GLU A 67 -10.95 -2.33 6.23
N LEU A 68 -11.40 -3.57 6.33
CA LEU A 68 -11.65 -4.21 7.61
C LEU A 68 -10.37 -4.46 8.41
N TYR A 69 -9.26 -4.75 7.73
CA TYR A 69 -7.94 -4.88 8.36
C TYR A 69 -7.49 -3.57 9.01
N TRP A 70 -7.77 -2.44 8.37
CA TRP A 70 -7.53 -1.11 8.94
C TRP A 70 -8.55 -0.69 9.98
N GLY A 71 -9.66 -1.41 10.13
CA GLY A 71 -10.77 -1.04 11.02
C GLY A 71 -11.77 -0.07 10.41
N LEU A 72 -11.79 0.06 9.08
CA LEU A 72 -12.73 0.89 8.34
C LEU A 72 -14.02 0.13 8.01
N PRO A 73 -15.17 0.82 7.93
CA PRO A 73 -16.39 0.22 7.40
C PRO A 73 -16.20 -0.25 5.96
N ILE A 74 -16.86 -1.37 5.61
CA ILE A 74 -16.88 -1.88 4.24
C ILE A 74 -17.37 -0.79 3.27
N LYS A 75 -16.72 -0.67 2.11
CA LYS A 75 -17.00 0.31 1.04
C LYS A 75 -16.77 1.78 1.42
N SER A 76 -16.14 2.07 2.56
CA SER A 76 -15.82 3.46 2.95
C SER A 76 -14.59 4.03 2.25
N TYR A 77 -13.66 3.17 1.81
CA TYR A 77 -12.41 3.55 1.15
C TYR A 77 -12.34 3.04 -0.30
N SER A 78 -12.62 1.76 -0.50
CA SER A 78 -12.56 1.05 -1.78
C SER A 78 -13.52 1.63 -2.80
N LYS A 79 -14.65 2.22 -2.39
CA LYS A 79 -15.61 2.90 -3.28
C LYS A 79 -14.98 4.01 -4.15
N SER A 80 -13.88 4.62 -3.69
CA SER A 80 -13.11 5.59 -4.48
C SER A 80 -12.44 4.99 -5.73
N ARG A 81 -12.46 3.66 -5.90
CA ARG A 81 -11.79 2.92 -6.98
C ARG A 81 -12.68 2.63 -8.19
N GLY A 82 -13.95 3.06 -8.17
CA GLY A 82 -14.82 3.07 -9.35
C GLY A 82 -15.55 1.76 -9.68
N TRP A 83 -15.48 0.75 -8.81
CA TRP A 83 -16.26 -0.49 -8.95
C TRP A 83 -17.75 -0.28 -8.70
N ILE A 84 -18.59 -1.09 -9.35
CA ILE A 84 -20.05 -1.05 -9.15
C ILE A 84 -20.44 -1.82 -7.88
N ASP A 85 -21.63 -1.54 -7.35
CA ASP A 85 -22.09 -2.18 -6.11
C ASP A 85 -22.16 -3.71 -6.20
N GLU A 86 -22.46 -4.25 -7.38
CA GLU A 86 -22.50 -5.68 -7.66
C GLU A 86 -21.12 -6.36 -7.52
N ASP A 87 -20.04 -5.67 -7.91
CA ASP A 87 -18.68 -6.18 -7.74
C ASP A 87 -18.34 -6.35 -6.25
N TYR A 88 -18.77 -5.40 -5.41
CA TYR A 88 -18.57 -5.48 -3.96
C TYR A 88 -19.42 -6.57 -3.32
N SER A 89 -20.68 -6.69 -3.69
CA SER A 89 -21.54 -7.76 -3.18
C SER A 89 -20.95 -9.13 -3.52
N THR A 90 -20.51 -9.31 -4.77
CA THR A 90 -19.84 -10.54 -5.21
C THR A 90 -18.58 -10.82 -4.39
N ALA A 91 -17.76 -9.80 -4.12
CA ALA A 91 -16.56 -9.95 -3.30
C ALA A 91 -16.89 -10.36 -1.85
N ILE A 92 -17.88 -9.72 -1.23
CA ILE A 92 -18.30 -10.03 0.15
C ILE A 92 -18.84 -11.46 0.23
N GLU A 93 -19.73 -11.85 -0.68
CA GLU A 93 -20.30 -13.21 -0.73
C GLU A 93 -19.20 -14.29 -0.86
N ARG A 94 -18.19 -14.05 -1.70
CA ARG A 94 -17.05 -14.96 -1.86
C ARG A 94 -16.23 -15.06 -0.58
N LEU A 95 -15.88 -13.93 0.03
CA LEU A 95 -15.11 -13.89 1.27
C LEU A 95 -15.87 -14.53 2.45
N GLU A 96 -17.20 -14.38 2.53
CA GLU A 96 -18.03 -15.07 3.53
C GLU A 96 -18.10 -16.58 3.28
N ARG A 97 -18.33 -17.00 2.03
CA ARG A 97 -18.33 -18.41 1.63
C ARG A 97 -17.00 -19.09 1.97
N ASP A 98 -15.89 -18.38 1.75
CA ASP A 98 -14.54 -18.89 2.00
C ASP A 98 -14.12 -18.73 3.47
N GLY A 99 -15.02 -18.24 4.33
CA GLY A 99 -14.83 -18.15 5.78
C GLY A 99 -13.88 -17.03 6.23
N LEU A 100 -13.54 -16.09 5.35
CA LEU A 100 -12.67 -14.94 5.63
C LEU A 100 -13.45 -13.77 6.26
N LEU A 101 -14.76 -13.72 6.03
CA LEU A 101 -15.67 -12.76 6.62
C LEU A 101 -16.80 -13.44 7.40
N ARG A 102 -17.28 -12.74 8.43
CA ARG A 102 -18.54 -13.04 9.14
C ARG A 102 -19.13 -11.75 9.69
N ASP A 103 -20.41 -11.53 9.44
CA ASP A 103 -21.15 -10.36 9.95
C ASP A 103 -20.44 -9.03 9.62
N ASN A 104 -19.93 -8.89 8.39
CA ASN A 104 -19.11 -7.76 7.94
C ASN A 104 -17.81 -7.51 8.74
N THR A 105 -17.26 -8.54 9.38
CA THR A 105 -15.99 -8.49 10.11
C THR A 105 -15.02 -9.56 9.62
N LEU A 106 -13.71 -9.31 9.74
CA LEU A 106 -12.69 -10.33 9.47
C LEU A 106 -12.79 -11.44 10.51
N THR A 107 -12.81 -12.68 10.03
CA THR A 107 -12.49 -13.84 10.88
C THR A 107 -10.99 -13.90 11.14
N ASP A 108 -10.54 -14.78 12.04
CA ASP A 108 -9.11 -15.04 12.24
C ASP A 108 -8.45 -15.53 10.95
N ALA A 109 -9.16 -16.33 10.15
CA ALA A 109 -8.70 -16.78 8.84
C ALA A 109 -8.58 -15.61 7.84
N GLY A 110 -9.55 -14.70 7.83
CA GLY A 110 -9.50 -13.48 7.00
C GLY A 110 -8.34 -12.57 7.38
N ARG A 111 -8.11 -12.36 8.68
CA ARG A 111 -6.96 -11.60 9.18
C ARG A 111 -5.65 -12.26 8.77
N HIS A 112 -5.51 -13.56 9.00
CA HIS A 112 -4.33 -14.30 8.61
C HIS A 112 -4.06 -14.24 7.11
N ALA A 113 -5.09 -14.40 6.27
CA ALA A 113 -4.97 -14.30 4.83
C ALA A 113 -4.48 -12.89 4.40
N ARG A 114 -4.96 -11.84 5.07
CA ARG A 114 -4.50 -10.48 4.81
C ARG A 114 -3.05 -10.24 5.26
N ASP A 115 -2.64 -10.81 6.39
CA ASP A 115 -1.26 -10.75 6.89
C ASP A 115 -0.30 -11.42 5.90
N LEU A 116 -0.68 -12.55 5.31
CA LEU A 116 0.13 -13.23 4.29
C LEU A 116 0.37 -12.33 3.07
N VAL A 117 -0.61 -11.51 2.67
CA VAL A 117 -0.44 -10.54 1.58
C VAL A 117 0.55 -9.42 1.96
N GLU A 118 0.48 -8.88 3.17
CA GLU A 118 1.47 -7.88 3.63
C GLU A 118 2.87 -8.50 3.70
N ASN A 119 3.01 -9.69 4.29
CA ASN A 119 4.29 -10.39 4.37
C ASN A 119 4.89 -10.65 2.99
N ALA A 120 4.09 -11.10 2.02
CA ALA A 120 4.55 -11.28 0.64
C ALA A 120 4.94 -9.95 -0.04
N THR A 121 4.28 -8.85 0.31
CA THR A 121 4.65 -7.50 -0.14
C THR A 121 5.99 -7.08 0.45
N ASP A 122 6.19 -7.29 1.75
CA ASP A 122 7.39 -6.88 2.48
C ASP A 122 8.62 -7.69 2.09
N ILE A 123 8.48 -9.01 1.87
CA ILE A 123 9.55 -9.86 1.34
C ILE A 123 10.09 -9.31 0.01
N GLN A 124 9.19 -8.85 -0.87
CA GLN A 124 9.59 -8.26 -2.16
C GLN A 124 10.28 -6.90 -1.98
N CYS A 125 9.99 -6.16 -0.91
CA CYS A 125 10.59 -4.87 -0.60
C CYS A 125 11.86 -4.97 0.27
N GLN A 126 12.19 -6.15 0.78
CA GLN A 126 13.35 -6.38 1.66
C GLN A 126 14.69 -5.83 1.12
N PRO A 127 15.01 -5.89 -0.19
CA PRO A 127 16.25 -5.31 -0.71
C PRO A 127 16.42 -3.82 -0.42
N ILE A 128 15.31 -3.07 -0.26
CA ILE A 128 15.30 -1.65 0.12
C ILE A 128 15.82 -1.49 1.55
N VAL A 129 15.36 -2.36 2.46
CA VAL A 129 15.75 -2.34 3.87
C VAL A 129 17.20 -2.78 4.00
N ASP A 130 17.58 -3.86 3.33
CA ASP A 130 18.94 -4.42 3.39
C ASP A 130 19.99 -3.42 2.92
N VAL A 131 19.74 -2.72 1.81
CA VAL A 131 20.71 -1.77 1.24
C VAL A 131 20.81 -0.47 2.04
N LEU A 132 19.74 -0.09 2.75
CA LEU A 132 19.74 1.08 3.62
C LEU A 132 20.38 0.76 4.98
N GLY A 133 20.16 -0.42 5.54
CA GLY A 133 20.59 -0.76 6.90
C GLY A 133 20.13 0.31 7.89
N ASP A 134 21.02 0.73 8.79
CA ASP A 134 20.72 1.75 9.81
C ASP A 134 20.30 3.12 9.24
N ASP A 135 20.66 3.41 7.97
CA ASP A 135 20.25 4.66 7.32
C ASP A 135 18.73 4.75 7.15
N ILE A 136 17.97 3.64 7.22
CA ILE A 136 16.52 3.67 7.12
C ILE A 136 15.89 4.51 8.25
N THR A 137 16.43 4.42 9.47
CA THR A 137 15.96 5.20 10.62
C THR A 137 16.24 6.69 10.39
N THR A 138 17.43 7.02 9.87
CA THR A 138 17.79 8.38 9.49
C THR A 138 16.88 8.92 8.38
N LEU A 139 16.55 8.11 7.37
CA LEU A 139 15.65 8.50 6.28
C LEU A 139 14.27 8.86 6.83
N ILE A 140 13.71 8.00 7.67
CA ILE A 140 12.39 8.20 8.29
C ILE A 140 12.42 9.45 9.18
N ALA A 141 13.50 9.68 9.94
CA ALA A 141 13.66 10.86 10.78
C ALA A 141 13.67 12.16 9.96
N ILE A 142 14.29 12.15 8.76
CA ILE A 142 14.30 13.30 7.85
C ILE A 142 12.91 13.54 7.23
N LEU A 143 12.23 12.48 6.80
CA LEU A 143 10.94 12.60 6.08
C LEU A 143 9.77 12.94 7.01
N ARG A 144 9.79 12.50 8.28
CA ARG A 144 8.67 12.67 9.21
C ARG A 144 8.25 14.13 9.41
N PRO A 145 9.15 15.11 9.62
CA PRO A 145 8.78 16.53 9.69
C PRO A 145 8.17 17.06 8.39
N TRP A 146 8.61 16.58 7.22
CA TRP A 146 8.04 16.99 5.94
C TRP A 146 6.62 16.45 5.77
N CYS A 147 6.38 15.19 6.14
CA CYS A 147 5.04 14.61 6.14
C CYS A 147 4.08 15.42 7.03
N ALA A 148 4.54 15.85 8.21
CA ALA A 148 3.75 16.70 9.10
C ALA A 148 3.44 18.05 8.44
N GLN A 149 4.44 18.75 7.91
CA GLN A 149 4.26 20.04 7.24
C GLN A 149 3.31 19.96 6.03
N ILE A 150 3.40 18.90 5.22
CA ILE A 150 2.51 18.69 4.07
C ILE A 150 1.06 18.48 4.54
N ARG A 151 0.83 17.71 5.61
CA ARG A 151 -0.51 17.52 6.20
C ARG A 151 -1.05 18.81 6.80
N ASP A 152 -0.22 19.58 7.49
CA ASP A 152 -0.59 20.88 8.08
C ASP A 152 -0.99 21.87 6.98
N ALA A 153 -0.25 21.88 5.87
CA ALA A 153 -0.53 22.65 4.67
C ALA A 153 -1.66 22.09 3.80
N LYS A 154 -2.34 21.02 4.23
CA LYS A 154 -3.46 20.36 3.51
C LYS A 154 -3.07 19.80 2.13
N GLY A 155 -1.79 19.51 1.91
CA GLY A 155 -1.29 18.84 0.69
C GLY A 155 -1.54 17.34 0.67
N TYR A 156 -2.04 16.76 1.76
CA TYR A 156 -2.46 15.37 1.88
C TYR A 156 -3.59 15.26 2.91
N PRO A 157 -4.48 14.24 2.85
CA PRO A 157 -5.49 14.02 3.88
C PRO A 157 -4.92 14.09 5.30
N ALA A 158 -5.65 14.79 6.17
CA ALA A 158 -5.24 15.01 7.55
C ALA A 158 -5.28 13.73 8.40
N ALA A 159 -5.92 12.67 7.92
CA ALA A 159 -6.08 11.39 8.59
C ALA A 159 -5.77 10.25 7.61
N GLY A 160 -4.95 9.29 8.05
CA GLY A 160 -4.74 8.02 7.35
C GLY A 160 -5.84 7.01 7.67
N PRO A 161 -5.84 5.82 7.02
CA PRO A 161 -6.82 4.77 7.29
C PRO A 161 -6.96 4.40 8.77
N HIS A 162 -5.86 4.34 9.50
CA HIS A 162 -5.87 4.05 10.94
C HIS A 162 -6.49 5.18 11.77
N ASP A 163 -6.16 6.45 11.46
CA ASP A 163 -6.78 7.62 12.11
C ASP A 163 -8.30 7.67 11.86
N LEU A 164 -8.73 7.27 10.65
CA LEU A 164 -10.13 7.20 10.25
C LEU A 164 -10.87 6.04 10.94
N ALA A 165 -10.20 4.91 11.14
CA ALA A 165 -10.76 3.78 11.89
C ALA A 165 -11.00 4.14 13.36
N ASP A 166 -10.04 4.79 14.01
CA ASP A 166 -10.19 5.29 15.39
C ASP A 166 -11.34 6.29 15.53
N ALA A 167 -11.58 7.11 14.50
CA ALA A 167 -12.69 8.05 14.46
C ALA A 167 -14.05 7.36 14.22
N ALA A 168 -14.10 6.29 13.42
CA ALA A 168 -15.32 5.55 13.11
C ALA A 168 -15.81 4.66 14.28
N GLN A 169 -14.95 4.36 15.25
CA GLN A 169 -15.30 3.59 16.46
C GLN A 169 -15.90 4.45 17.59
N LYS A 170 -15.97 5.79 17.43
CA LYS A 170 -16.56 6.73 18.39
C LYS A 170 -17.99 7.10 18.01
#